data_AF-A0AA40FGK8-F1
#
_entry.id   AF-A0AA40FGK8-F1
#
_cell.length_a   1.000
_cell.length_b   1.000
_cell.length_c   1.000
_cell.angle_alpha   90.00
_cell.angle_beta   90.00
_cell.angle_gamma   90.00
#
_symmetry.space_group_name_H-M   'P 1'
#
loop_
_entity.id
_entity.type
_entity.pdbx_description
1 polymer ?
#
loop_
_entity_poly.entity_id
_entity_poly.type
_entity_poly.pdbx_seq_one_letter_code
_entity_poly.pdbx_strand_id
1 'polypeptide(L)' 'MLSRKLPFAGLHSHAIIYLSAKGYRPADDDTDDESQGVYKALYKQMWSQNATARPTINKVITTIDVLICP' A
#
# COMPACT_ATOMS: atom_id res chain seq x y z
N MET A 1 -8.19 4.66 1.89
CA MET A 1 -9.35 5.05 1.06
C MET A 1 -10.28 3.85 0.84
N LEU A 2 -9.75 2.68 0.45
CA LEU A 2 -10.50 1.41 0.33
C LEU A 2 -11.01 0.88 1.69
N SER A 3 -10.13 0.60 2.64
CA SER A 3 -10.51 0.00 3.94
C SER A 3 -11.34 0.92 4.86
N ARG A 4 -11.44 2.21 4.54
CA ARG A 4 -12.06 3.28 5.36
C ARG A 4 -11.59 3.31 6.84
N LYS A 5 -10.42 2.71 7.13
CA LYS A 5 -9.83 2.60 8.47
C LYS A 5 -8.44 3.22 8.48
N LEU A 6 -8.05 3.78 9.62
CA LEU A 6 -6.69 4.28 9.83
C LEU A 6 -5.72 3.08 9.92
N PRO A 7 -4.62 3.07 9.14
CA PRO A 7 -3.59 2.06 9.32
C PRO A 7 -2.98 2.22 10.72
N PHE A 8 -2.70 1.08 11.38
CA PHE A 8 -2.13 1.04 12.74
C PHE A 8 -2.97 1.77 13.80
N ALA A 9 -4.31 1.85 13.63
CA ALA A 9 -5.20 2.46 14.59
C ALA A 9 -4.97 1.91 16.02
N GLY A 10 -4.83 2.81 16.99
CA GLY A 10 -4.59 2.46 18.40
C GLY A 10 -3.13 2.19 18.78
N LEU A 11 -2.18 2.18 17.82
CA LEU A 11 -0.76 2.02 18.12
C LEU A 11 -0.08 3.37 18.39
N HIS A 12 0.85 3.38 19.35
CA HIS A 12 1.72 4.52 19.61
C HIS A 12 2.78 4.69 18.49
N SER A 13 3.23 5.92 18.26
CA SER A 13 4.20 6.26 17.19
C SER A 13 5.45 5.38 17.20
N HIS A 14 6.02 5.11 18.37
CA HIS A 14 7.20 4.25 18.51
C HIS A 14 6.94 2.81 18.05
N ALA A 15 5.75 2.27 18.32
CA ALA A 15 5.37 0.93 17.85
C ALA A 15 5.24 0.91 16.32
N ILE A 16 4.65 1.96 15.73
CA ILE A 16 4.52 2.10 14.27
C ILE A 16 5.90 2.16 13.60
N ILE A 17 6.83 2.97 14.14
CA ILE A 17 8.21 3.07 13.63
C ILE A 17 8.90 1.71 13.72
N TYR A 18 8.82 1.04 14.87
CA TYR A 18 9.44 -0.27 15.07
C TYR A 18 8.91 -1.34 14.11
N LEU A 19 7.58 -1.44 13.96
CA LEU A 19 6.94 -2.37 13.03
C LEU A 19 7.34 -2.07 11.58
N SER A 20 7.32 -0.79 11.20
CA SER A 20 7.68 -0.35 9.86
C SER A 20 9.14 -0.64 9.53
N ALA A 21 10.05 -0.44 10.48
CA ALA A 21 11.47 -0.76 10.34
C ALA A 21 11.69 -2.27 10.14
N LYS A 22 10.85 -3.11 10.76
CA LYS A 22 10.86 -4.58 10.59
C LYS A 22 10.14 -5.09 9.34
N GLY A 23 9.61 -4.20 8.51
CA GLY A 23 8.91 -4.59 7.29
C GLY A 23 7.43 -4.94 7.48
N TYR A 24 6.85 -4.76 8.68
CA TYR A 24 5.42 -4.95 8.89
C TYR A 24 4.62 -3.83 8.22
N ARG A 25 3.57 -4.21 7.49
CA ARG A 25 2.63 -3.30 6.80
C ARG A 25 1.20 -3.56 7.30
N PRO A 26 0.27 -2.61 7.15
CA PRO A 26 -1.14 -2.84 7.41
C PRO A 26 -1.64 -4.06 6.64
N ALA A 27 -2.44 -4.89 7.32
CA ALA A 27 -3.11 -6.01 6.67
C ALA A 27 -4.11 -5.48 5.63
N ASP A 28 -4.22 -6.18 4.52
CA ASP A 28 -5.11 -5.85 3.42
C ASP A 28 -5.96 -7.03 2.96
N ASP A 29 -5.93 -8.15 3.68
CA ASP A 29 -6.50 -9.43 3.28
C ASP A 29 -8.01 -9.37 2.98
N ASP A 30 -8.78 -8.65 3.79
CA ASP A 30 -10.24 -8.55 3.65
C ASP A 30 -10.73 -7.36 2.80
N THR A 31 -9.81 -6.62 2.16
CA THR A 31 -10.18 -5.45 1.35
C THR A 31 -10.16 -5.81 -0.12
N ASP A 32 -11.34 -5.83 -0.74
CA ASP A 32 -11.47 -5.85 -2.19
C ASP A 32 -11.04 -4.49 -2.75
N ASP A 33 -10.20 -4.52 -3.78
CA ASP A 33 -9.70 -3.32 -4.45
C ASP A 33 -10.48 -2.96 -5.70
N GLU A 34 -11.53 -3.73 -6.02
CA GLU A 34 -12.43 -3.56 -7.18
C GLU A 34 -11.67 -3.52 -8.53
N SER A 35 -10.39 -3.89 -8.53
CA SER A 35 -9.46 -3.78 -9.65
C SER A 35 -8.65 -5.06 -9.83
N GLN A 36 -9.27 -6.20 -9.52
CA GLN A 36 -8.71 -7.55 -9.68
C GLN A 36 -7.34 -7.72 -8.99
N GLY A 37 -7.10 -7.03 -7.88
CA GLY A 37 -5.85 -7.08 -7.14
C GLY A 37 -4.74 -6.17 -7.68
N VAL A 38 -4.96 -5.43 -8.77
CA VAL A 38 -3.93 -4.59 -9.39
C VAL A 38 -3.57 -3.41 -8.49
N TYR A 39 -4.56 -2.73 -7.91
CA TYR A 39 -4.30 -1.65 -6.97
C TYR A 39 -3.61 -2.17 -5.70
N LYS A 40 -4.06 -3.33 -5.19
CA LYS A 40 -3.47 -3.97 -4.00
C LYS A 40 -2.01 -4.37 -4.23
N ALA A 41 -1.68 -4.90 -5.40
CA ALA A 41 -0.31 -5.20 -5.79
C ALA A 41 0.56 -3.93 -5.86
N LEU A 42 0.05 -2.87 -6.47
CA LEU A 42 0.73 -1.57 -6.53
C LEU A 42 0.96 -1.00 -5.11
N TYR A 43 -0.05 -1.08 -4.23
CA TYR A 43 0.04 -0.67 -2.83
C TYR A 43 1.16 -1.42 -2.08
N LYS A 44 1.22 -2.76 -2.20
CA LYS A 44 2.29 -3.58 -1.60
C LYS A 44 3.66 -3.21 -2.15
N GLN A 45 3.77 -2.96 -3.46
CA GLN A 45 5.03 -2.59 -4.10
C GLN A 45 5.55 -1.22 -3.62
N MET A 46 4.67 -0.21 -3.50
CA MET A 46 5.01 1.09 -2.93
C MET A 46 5.52 0.99 -1.50
N TRP A 47 5.04 0.00 -0.74
CA TRP A 47 5.43 -0.27 0.65
C TRP A 47 6.63 -1.22 0.80
N SER A 48 7.31 -1.58 -0.30
CA SER A 48 8.49 -2.45 -0.27
C SER A 48 9.55 -1.94 0.72
N GLN A 49 10.12 -2.86 1.51
CA GLN A 49 11.26 -2.55 2.38
C GLN A 49 12.50 -2.18 1.56
N ASN A 50 12.68 -2.84 0.41
CA ASN A 50 13.72 -2.48 -0.54
C ASN A 50 13.29 -1.23 -1.32
N ALA A 51 14.01 -0.12 -1.11
CA ALA A 51 13.74 1.15 -1.78
C ALA A 51 13.87 1.07 -3.31
N THR A 52 14.77 0.23 -3.84
CA THR A 52 14.95 0.09 -5.30
C THR A 52 13.82 -0.71 -5.96
N ALA A 53 13.07 -1.49 -5.18
CA ALA A 53 11.90 -2.22 -5.67
C ALA A 53 10.61 -1.39 -5.67
N ARG A 54 10.64 -0.19 -5.07
CA ARG A 54 9.49 0.72 -5.08
C ARG A 54 9.33 1.32 -6.48
N PRO A 55 8.09 1.43 -7.00
CA PRO A 55 7.85 2.04 -8.29
C PRO A 55 8.17 3.53 -8.26
N THR A 56 8.57 4.08 -9.41
CA THR A 56 8.69 5.52 -9.59
C THR A 56 7.31 6.18 -9.59
N ILE A 57 7.23 7.47 -9.29
CA ILE A 57 5.97 8.23 -9.31
C ILE A 57 5.27 8.11 -10.69
N ASN A 58 6.02 8.20 -11.79
CA ASN A 58 5.46 8.04 -13.14
C ASN A 58 4.82 6.65 -13.34
N LYS A 59 5.44 5.59 -12.80
CA LYS A 59 4.87 4.24 -12.86
C LYS A 59 3.60 4.12 -12.02
N VAL A 60 3.54 4.78 -10.86
CA VAL A 60 2.34 4.83 -10.01
C VAL A 60 1.19 5.53 -10.76
N ILE A 61 1.43 6.72 -11.30
CA ILE A 61 0.41 7.51 -12.02
C ILE A 61 -0.12 6.71 -13.21
N THR A 62 0.76 6.23 -14.09
CA THR A 62 0.35 5.45 -15.28
C THR A 62 -0.44 4.19 -14.92
N THR A 63 -0.10 3.52 -13.82
CA THR A 63 -0.85 2.34 -13.36
C THR A 63 -2.24 2.73 -12.86
N ILE A 64 -2.36 3.85 -12.13
CA ILE A 64 -3.65 4.36 -11.65
C ILE A 64 -4.52 4.84 -12.81
N ASP A 65 -3.95 5.52 -13.82
CA ASP A 65 -4.69 6.00 -15.00
C ASP A 65 -5.35 4.84 -15.76
N VAL A 66 -4.64 3.72 -15.92
CA VAL A 66 -5.19 2.50 -16.53
C VAL A 66 -6.35 1.91 -15.73
N LEU A 67 -6.35 2.06 -14.40
CA LEU A 67 -7.43 1.56 -13.55
C LEU A 67 -8.68 2.44 -13.58
N ILE A 68 -8.53 3.75 -13.81
CA ILE A 68 -9.64 4.72 -13.80
C ILE A 68 -10.26 4.88 -15.19
N CYS A 69 -9.46 4.78 -16.25
CA CYS A 69 -9.88 4.87 -17.65
C CYS A 69 -9.58 3.55 -18.39
N PRO A 70 -10.35 2.48 -18.14
CA PRO A 70 -10.16 1.19 -18.79
C PRO A 70 -10.46 1.22 -20.30
#